data_AF-A0AAN6DAK0-F1
#
_entry.id   AF-A0AAN6DAK0-F1
#
_cell.length_a   1.000
_cell.length_b   1.000
_cell.length_c   1.000
_cell.angle_alpha   90.00
_cell.angle_beta   90.00
_cell.angle_gamma   90.00
#
_symmetry.space_group_name_H-M   'P 1'
#
loop_
_entity.id
_entity.type
_entity.pdbx_description
1 polymer ?
#
loop_
_entity_poly.entity_id
_entity_poly.type
_entity_poly.pdbx_seq_one_letter_code
_entity_poly.pdbx_strand_id
1 'polypeptide(L)'
;MWGYFFGGNAKQKKELPKKAIVELREHISTLNKKSAFLETQVQEQDAIARKNVTSNKNLAKMALKKKKKLEADILKIENQVESLETQLNAIESANLNLETMKAMKQGAKAMKQMHGDFNVDKVDQTMDDIREQVELSEEISDAISRPLGNDLVDEDELDEELAALQQEELDNKMTDTKQAVKPPAEPVKSQLPDAPTGKVQEEEEDEDEKALRELQAEMGM
;
A
#
# COMPACT_ATOMS: atom_id res chain seq x y z
N MET A 1 -28.14 39.57 11.87
CA MET A 1 -28.12 38.71 13.07
C MET A 1 -28.06 37.25 12.61
N TRP A 2 -26.87 36.74 12.28
CA TRP A 2 -26.65 35.32 11.91
C TRP A 2 -25.23 34.95 12.33
N GLY A 3 -25.04 34.77 13.64
CA GLY A 3 -23.75 34.50 14.28
C GLY A 3 -23.85 33.34 15.27
N TYR A 4 -24.52 32.25 14.89
CA TYR A 4 -24.81 31.16 15.82
C TYR A 4 -24.57 29.77 15.22
N PHE A 5 -23.39 29.49 14.65
CA PHE A 5 -23.02 28.11 14.28
C PHE A 5 -21.53 27.76 14.42
N PHE A 6 -20.79 28.43 15.31
CA PHE A 6 -19.39 28.06 15.61
C PHE A 6 -19.20 27.73 17.09
N GLY A 7 -19.89 26.68 17.55
CA GLY A 7 -19.80 26.16 18.92
C GLY A 7 -19.75 24.64 18.97
N GLY A 8 -19.10 23.98 18.01
CA GLY A 8 -18.88 22.54 18.04
C GLY A 8 -17.85 22.16 19.11
N ASN A 9 -18.27 21.33 20.08
CA ASN A 9 -17.48 20.90 21.23
C ASN A 9 -16.13 20.29 20.77
N ALA A 10 -14.99 20.67 21.37
CA ALA A 10 -13.66 20.28 20.88
C ALA A 10 -13.44 18.74 20.85
N LYS A 11 -14.18 17.98 21.66
CA LYS A 11 -14.23 16.51 21.61
C LYS A 11 -14.92 15.99 20.33
N GLN A 12 -16.03 16.60 19.90
CA GLN A 12 -16.72 16.21 18.66
C GLN A 12 -15.83 16.40 17.42
N LYS A 13 -15.02 17.47 17.37
CA LYS A 13 -14.06 17.71 16.27
C LYS A 13 -12.98 16.63 16.14
N LYS A 14 -12.60 15.97 17.24
CA LYS A 14 -11.60 14.88 17.21
C LYS A 14 -12.21 13.52 16.86
N GLU A 15 -13.48 13.30 17.18
CA GLU A 15 -14.21 12.06 16.90
C GLU A 15 -14.71 11.98 15.45
N LEU A 16 -14.92 13.13 14.81
CA LEU A 16 -15.48 13.27 13.47
C LEU A 16 -14.75 12.46 12.37
N PRO A 17 -13.41 12.51 12.24
CA PRO A 17 -12.70 11.77 11.19
C PRO A 17 -12.80 10.25 11.35
N LYS A 18 -12.63 9.74 12.58
CA LYS A 18 -12.70 8.30 12.87
C LYS A 18 -14.11 7.76 12.62
N LYS A 19 -15.12 8.50 13.06
CA LYS A 19 -16.52 8.15 12.82
C LYS A 19 -16.85 8.13 11.32
N ALA A 20 -16.41 9.15 10.57
CA ALA A 20 -16.62 9.21 9.13
C ALA A 20 -15.95 8.02 8.40
N ILE A 21 -14.72 7.64 8.80
CA ILE A 21 -14.04 6.46 8.24
C ILE A 21 -14.87 5.18 8.44
N VAL A 22 -15.38 4.96 9.66
CA VAL A 22 -16.21 3.78 9.97
C VAL A 22 -17.50 3.79 9.14
N GLU A 23 -18.22 4.91 9.13
CA GLU A 23 -19.48 5.05 8.37
C GLU A 23 -19.27 4.83 6.85
N LEU A 24 -18.19 5.37 6.28
CA LEU A 24 -17.83 5.16 4.88
C LEU A 24 -17.56 3.68 4.58
N ARG A 25 -16.76 3.00 5.42
CA ARG A 25 -16.46 1.56 5.25
C ARG A 25 -17.71 0.70 5.37
N GLU A 26 -18.59 0.99 6.31
CA GLU A 26 -19.88 0.30 6.45
C GLU A 26 -20.77 0.51 5.22
N HIS A 27 -20.81 1.73 4.68
CA HIS A 27 -21.59 2.03 3.48
C HIS A 27 -21.04 1.33 2.24
N ILE A 28 -19.72 1.33 2.05
CA ILE A 28 -19.03 0.56 1.00
C ILE A 28 -19.37 -0.93 1.11
N SER A 29 -19.27 -1.52 2.30
CA SER A 29 -19.64 -2.92 2.53
C SER A 29 -21.10 -3.21 2.16
N THR A 30 -22.01 -2.30 2.49
CA THR A 30 -23.43 -2.43 2.16
C THR A 30 -23.67 -2.37 0.65
N LEU A 31 -23.01 -1.45 -0.04
CA LEU A 31 -23.07 -1.32 -1.49
C LEU A 31 -22.53 -2.58 -2.19
N ASN A 32 -21.40 -3.12 -1.73
CA ASN A 32 -20.83 -4.35 -2.27
C ASN A 32 -21.77 -5.55 -2.08
N LYS A 33 -22.38 -5.71 -0.90
CA LYS A 33 -23.42 -6.75 -0.67
C LYS A 33 -24.61 -6.58 -1.61
N LYS A 34 -25.04 -5.34 -1.85
CA LYS A 34 -26.12 -5.05 -2.79
C LYS A 34 -25.72 -5.39 -4.23
N SER A 35 -24.49 -5.08 -4.64
CA SER A 35 -23.96 -5.43 -5.96
C SER A 35 -24.00 -6.95 -6.19
N ALA A 36 -23.45 -7.73 -5.24
CA ALA A 36 -23.47 -9.19 -5.30
C ALA A 36 -24.89 -9.76 -5.37
N PHE A 37 -25.84 -9.16 -4.65
CA PHE A 37 -27.25 -9.55 -4.76
C PHE A 37 -27.85 -9.23 -6.14
N LEU A 38 -27.50 -8.10 -6.77
CA LEU A 38 -27.95 -7.81 -8.13
C LEU A 38 -27.31 -8.74 -9.17
N GLU A 39 -26.05 -9.16 -8.98
CA GLU A 39 -25.39 -10.13 -9.85
C GLU A 39 -26.11 -11.48 -9.87
N THR A 40 -26.57 -11.96 -8.70
CA THR A 40 -27.38 -13.19 -8.65
C THR A 40 -28.69 -13.05 -9.42
N GLN A 41 -29.34 -11.89 -9.37
CA GLN A 41 -30.53 -11.60 -10.18
C GLN A 41 -30.21 -11.49 -11.68
N VAL A 42 -29.05 -10.96 -12.05
CA VAL A 42 -28.57 -10.94 -13.44
C VAL A 42 -28.46 -12.37 -13.97
N GLN A 43 -27.86 -13.28 -13.20
CA GLN A 43 -27.74 -14.69 -13.56
C GLN A 43 -29.11 -15.36 -13.70
N GLU A 44 -30.05 -15.07 -12.80
CA GLU A 44 -31.42 -15.58 -12.89
C GLU A 44 -32.13 -15.11 -14.17
N GLN A 45 -32.05 -13.82 -14.50
CA GLN A 45 -32.65 -13.30 -15.73
C GLN A 45 -31.98 -13.87 -16.99
N ASP A 46 -30.66 -14.12 -16.95
CA ASP A 46 -29.93 -14.79 -18.05
C ASP A 46 -30.44 -16.22 -18.24
N ALA A 47 -30.61 -16.98 -17.16
CA ALA A 47 -31.14 -18.33 -17.20
C ALA A 47 -32.58 -18.37 -17.75
N ILE A 48 -33.45 -17.44 -17.32
CA ILE A 48 -34.82 -17.31 -17.87
C ILE A 48 -34.78 -16.99 -19.36
N ALA A 49 -33.91 -16.09 -19.80
CA ALA A 49 -33.76 -15.74 -21.20
C ALA A 49 -33.32 -16.96 -22.04
N ARG A 50 -32.30 -17.69 -21.61
CA ARG A 50 -31.79 -18.89 -22.29
C ARG A 50 -32.85 -19.99 -22.38
N LYS A 51 -33.60 -20.24 -21.30
CA LYS A 51 -34.65 -21.27 -21.26
C LYS A 51 -35.79 -20.98 -22.24
N ASN A 52 -36.07 -19.70 -22.52
CA ASN A 52 -37.23 -19.28 -23.32
C ASN A 52 -36.86 -18.78 -24.73
N VAL A 53 -35.58 -18.84 -25.13
CA VAL A 53 -35.10 -18.22 -26.38
C VAL A 53 -35.75 -18.81 -27.64
N THR A 54 -36.05 -20.11 -27.63
CA THR A 54 -36.71 -20.81 -28.76
C THR A 54 -38.22 -20.95 -28.59
N SER A 55 -38.72 -21.06 -27.35
CA SER A 55 -40.12 -21.36 -27.05
C SER A 55 -40.99 -20.11 -26.84
N ASN A 56 -40.46 -19.08 -26.20
CA ASN A 56 -41.20 -17.85 -25.88
C ASN A 56 -40.30 -16.61 -26.01
N LYS A 57 -40.13 -16.16 -27.25
CA LYS A 57 -39.28 -15.03 -27.61
C LYS A 57 -39.62 -13.72 -26.88
N ASN A 58 -40.90 -13.47 -26.58
CA ASN A 58 -41.33 -12.27 -25.86
C ASN A 58 -40.84 -12.29 -24.41
N LEU A 59 -41.01 -13.43 -23.72
CA LEU A 59 -40.50 -13.61 -22.36
C LEU A 59 -38.98 -13.51 -22.31
N ALA A 60 -38.28 -14.14 -23.25
CA ALA A 60 -36.81 -14.05 -23.35
C ALA A 60 -36.34 -12.59 -23.55
N LYS A 61 -37.02 -11.83 -24.42
CA LYS A 61 -36.71 -10.41 -24.65
C LYS A 61 -36.95 -9.54 -23.39
N MET A 62 -38.02 -9.81 -22.64
CA MET A 62 -38.28 -9.11 -21.37
C MET A 62 -37.22 -9.43 -20.32
N ALA A 63 -36.82 -10.71 -20.19
CA ALA A 63 -35.75 -11.12 -19.28
C ALA A 63 -34.42 -10.45 -19.62
N LEU A 64 -34.03 -10.41 -20.90
CA LEU A 64 -32.83 -9.69 -21.35
C LEU A 64 -32.89 -8.18 -21.06
N LYS A 65 -34.08 -7.55 -21.20
CA LYS A 65 -34.25 -6.15 -20.84
C LYS A 65 -34.04 -5.91 -19.34
N LYS A 66 -34.57 -6.79 -18.49
CA LYS A 66 -34.36 -6.73 -17.04
C LYS A 66 -32.89 -6.95 -16.68
N LYS A 67 -32.24 -7.95 -17.27
CA LYS A 67 -30.81 -8.24 -17.12
C LYS A 67 -29.98 -6.98 -17.38
N LYS A 68 -30.16 -6.33 -18.54
CA LYS A 68 -29.43 -5.09 -18.88
C LYS A 68 -29.65 -3.94 -17.91
N LYS A 69 -30.86 -3.83 -17.33
CA LYS A 69 -31.13 -2.81 -16.32
C LYS A 69 -30.36 -3.10 -15.03
N LEU A 70 -30.35 -4.36 -14.58
CA LEU A 70 -29.62 -4.77 -13.39
C LEU A 70 -28.10 -4.58 -13.58
N GLU A 71 -27.55 -4.91 -14.76
CA GLU A 71 -26.15 -4.63 -15.10
C GLU A 71 -25.82 -3.13 -15.03
N ALA A 72 -26.71 -2.26 -15.53
CA ALA A 72 -26.53 -0.82 -15.40
C ALA A 72 -26.63 -0.32 -13.94
N ASP A 73 -27.50 -0.94 -13.14
CA ASP A 73 -27.63 -0.63 -11.71
C ASP A 73 -26.36 -1.09 -10.93
N ILE A 74 -25.75 -2.22 -11.30
CA ILE A 74 -24.46 -2.70 -10.76
C ILE A 74 -23.35 -1.68 -11.07
N LEU A 75 -23.20 -1.30 -12.34
CA LEU A 75 -22.19 -0.31 -12.75
C LEU A 75 -22.35 1.01 -11.99
N LYS A 76 -23.60 1.45 -11.73
CA LYS A 76 -23.84 2.64 -10.91
C LYS A 76 -23.36 2.46 -9.47
N ILE A 77 -23.54 1.27 -8.88
CA ILE A 77 -23.06 0.96 -7.53
C ILE A 77 -21.53 0.93 -7.50
N GLU A 78 -20.88 0.34 -8.49
CA GLU A 78 -19.40 0.33 -8.62
C GLU A 78 -18.84 1.75 -8.62
N ASN A 79 -19.38 2.64 -9.45
CA ASN A 79 -19.00 4.06 -9.46
C ASN A 79 -19.22 4.76 -8.10
N GLN A 80 -20.27 4.38 -7.36
CA GLN A 80 -20.51 4.91 -6.02
C GLN A 80 -19.46 4.41 -5.02
N VAL A 81 -19.08 3.14 -5.09
CA VAL A 81 -18.03 2.54 -4.27
C VAL A 81 -16.69 3.23 -4.52
N GLU A 82 -16.28 3.37 -5.78
CA GLU A 82 -15.02 4.06 -6.15
C GLU A 82 -14.98 5.50 -5.61
N SER A 83 -16.10 6.23 -5.71
CA SER A 83 -16.19 7.58 -5.18
C SER A 83 -16.07 7.62 -3.65
N LEU A 84 -16.61 6.64 -2.93
CA LEU A 84 -16.53 6.56 -1.47
C LEU A 84 -15.14 6.13 -1.00
N GLU A 85 -14.50 5.20 -1.71
CA GLU A 85 -13.12 4.78 -1.46
C GLU A 85 -12.13 5.93 -1.66
N THR A 86 -12.33 6.72 -2.72
CA THR A 86 -11.54 7.95 -2.95
C THR A 86 -11.68 8.93 -1.77
N GLN A 87 -12.90 9.12 -1.26
CA GLN A 87 -13.14 9.99 -0.10
C GLN A 87 -12.53 9.41 1.18
N LEU A 88 -12.63 8.09 1.38
CA LEU A 88 -12.03 7.39 2.51
C LEU A 88 -10.51 7.60 2.53
N ASN A 89 -9.84 7.34 1.41
CA ASN A 89 -8.39 7.52 1.26
C ASN A 89 -7.96 8.97 1.51
N ALA A 90 -8.76 9.95 1.04
CA ALA A 90 -8.50 11.36 1.27
C ALA A 90 -8.61 11.74 2.77
N ILE A 91 -9.60 11.20 3.48
CA ILE A 91 -9.77 11.43 4.92
C ILE A 91 -8.64 10.78 5.72
N GLU A 92 -8.24 9.56 5.38
CA GLU A 92 -7.14 8.85 6.03
C GLU A 92 -5.81 9.59 5.83
N SER A 93 -5.53 10.03 4.61
CA SER A 93 -4.36 10.86 4.29
C SER A 93 -4.36 12.19 5.04
N ALA A 94 -5.52 12.86 5.09
CA ALA A 94 -5.66 14.11 5.84
C ALA A 94 -5.43 13.91 7.35
N ASN A 95 -5.84 12.77 7.91
CA ASN A 95 -5.62 12.45 9.31
C ASN A 95 -4.12 12.20 9.60
N LEU A 96 -3.43 11.46 8.73
CA LEU A 96 -1.97 11.27 8.83
C LEU A 96 -1.23 12.61 8.76
N ASN A 97 -1.55 13.45 7.78
CA ASN A 97 -0.96 14.79 7.64
C ASN A 97 -1.19 15.66 8.89
N LEU A 98 -2.38 15.58 9.48
CA LEU A 98 -2.70 16.29 10.72
C LEU A 98 -1.83 15.81 11.89
N GLU A 99 -1.55 14.51 11.99
CA GLU A 99 -0.67 13.94 13.01
C GLU A 99 0.78 14.37 12.83
N THR A 100 1.30 14.32 11.59
CA THR A 100 2.63 14.86 11.24
C THR A 100 2.75 16.33 11.63
N MET A 101 1.75 17.15 11.28
CA MET A 101 1.74 18.58 11.64
C MET A 101 1.71 18.81 13.16
N LYS A 102 1.05 17.94 13.94
CA LYS A 102 1.08 18.01 15.41
C LYS A 102 2.48 17.70 15.95
N ALA A 103 3.13 16.67 15.43
CA ALA A 103 4.50 16.30 15.81
C ALA A 103 5.48 17.43 15.48
N MET A 104 5.41 17.99 14.27
CA MET A 104 6.21 19.16 13.87
C MET A 104 5.98 20.35 14.80
N LYS A 105 4.73 20.64 15.17
CA LYS A 105 4.41 21.73 16.11
C LYS A 105 4.98 21.47 17.51
N GLN A 106 4.98 20.23 17.98
CA GLN A 106 5.60 19.86 19.25
C GLN A 106 7.13 20.03 19.19
N GLY A 107 7.78 19.54 18.12
CA GLY A 107 9.20 19.75 17.87
C GLY A 107 9.57 21.23 17.82
N ALA A 108 8.83 22.04 17.06
CA ALA A 108 9.02 23.48 17.00
C ALA A 108 8.86 24.17 18.37
N LYS A 109 7.93 23.69 19.21
CA LYS A 109 7.77 24.19 20.58
C LYS A 109 8.97 23.81 21.46
N ALA A 110 9.45 22.56 21.38
CA ALA A 110 10.63 22.11 22.11
C ALA A 110 11.87 22.91 21.70
N MET A 111 12.10 23.08 20.39
CA MET A 111 13.17 23.94 19.85
C MET A 111 13.04 25.38 20.36
N LYS A 112 11.82 25.95 20.37
CA LYS A 112 11.58 27.29 20.90
C LYS A 112 11.83 27.39 22.41
N GLN A 113 11.59 26.33 23.20
CA GLN A 113 11.92 26.32 24.63
C GLN A 113 13.43 26.20 24.84
N MET A 114 14.08 25.27 24.13
CA MET A 114 15.54 25.13 24.12
C MET A 114 16.22 26.44 23.76
N HIS A 115 15.77 27.14 22.72
CA HIS A 115 16.31 28.43 22.29
C HIS A 115 15.76 29.63 23.07
N GLY A 116 14.59 29.50 23.70
CA GLY A 116 13.97 30.57 24.49
C GLY A 116 14.62 30.79 25.85
N ASP A 117 15.31 29.77 26.37
CA ASP A 117 16.20 29.90 27.55
C ASP A 117 17.55 30.56 27.19
N PHE A 118 17.89 30.65 25.90
CA PHE A 118 18.95 31.52 25.38
C PHE A 118 18.37 32.90 25.09
N ASN A 119 18.19 33.72 26.13
CA ASN A 119 17.97 35.16 25.95
C ASN A 119 19.08 35.72 25.05
N VAL A 120 18.76 36.63 24.13
CA VAL A 120 19.71 37.30 23.22
C VAL A 120 20.96 37.81 23.96
N ASP A 121 20.80 38.30 25.19
CA ASP A 121 21.92 38.75 26.05
C ASP A 121 22.92 37.64 26.41
N LYS A 122 22.48 36.38 26.56
CA LYS A 122 23.36 35.23 26.76
C LYS A 122 23.95 34.72 25.44
N VAL A 123 23.25 34.94 24.32
CA VAL A 123 23.78 34.62 22.99
C VAL A 123 24.93 35.57 22.64
N ASP A 124 24.83 36.87 22.95
CA ASP A 124 25.94 37.82 22.75
C ASP A 124 27.17 37.42 23.59
N GLN A 125 26.96 37.06 24.86
CA GLN A 125 28.05 36.60 25.74
C GLN A 125 28.67 35.28 25.26
N THR A 126 27.84 34.34 24.80
CA THR A 126 28.31 33.07 24.22
C THR A 126 28.98 33.29 22.86
N MET A 127 28.55 34.27 22.07
CA MET A 127 29.15 34.61 20.77
C MET A 127 30.51 35.28 20.94
N ASP A 128 30.71 36.07 22.00
CA ASP A 128 32.03 36.58 22.36
C ASP A 128 32.95 35.46 22.87
N ASP A 129 32.46 34.54 23.72
CA ASP A 129 33.21 33.33 24.13
C ASP A 129 33.51 32.40 22.93
N ILE A 130 32.58 32.30 21.96
CA ILE A 130 32.76 31.55 20.71
C ILE A 130 33.78 32.24 19.81
N ARG A 131 33.82 33.57 19.70
CA ARG A 131 34.86 34.26 18.92
C ARG A 131 36.24 33.97 19.49
N GLU A 132 36.38 34.04 20.81
CA GLU A 132 37.63 33.71 21.51
C GLU A 132 38.03 32.24 21.29
N GLN A 133 37.05 31.32 21.28
CA GLN A 133 37.29 29.90 20.97
C GLN A 133 37.45 29.58 19.49
N VAL A 134 36.87 30.36 18.57
CA VAL A 134 37.03 30.22 17.12
C VAL A 134 38.41 30.71 16.71
N GLU A 135 38.92 31.79 17.31
CA GLU A 135 40.32 32.21 17.14
C GLU A 135 41.28 31.11 17.63
N LEU A 136 41.00 30.48 18.79
CA LEU A 136 41.77 29.34 19.28
C LEU A 136 41.62 28.08 18.39
N SER A 137 40.42 27.85 17.85
CA SER A 137 40.10 26.72 16.99
C SER A 137 40.65 26.90 15.58
N GLU A 138 40.75 28.12 15.04
CA GLU A 138 41.49 28.42 13.81
C GLU A 138 42.99 28.18 14.01
N GLU A 139 43.55 28.54 15.17
CA GLU A 139 44.95 28.25 15.51
C GLU A 139 45.21 26.73 15.63
N ILE A 140 44.25 25.97 16.17
CA ILE A 140 44.29 24.50 16.24
C ILE A 140 44.00 23.85 14.88
N SER A 141 43.07 24.40 14.11
CA SER A 141 42.70 23.92 12.79
C SER A 141 43.84 24.18 11.81
N ASP A 142 44.57 25.30 11.85
CA ASP A 142 45.81 25.50 11.08
C ASP A 142 46.92 24.52 11.50
N ALA A 143 46.94 24.09 12.76
CA ALA A 143 47.87 23.07 13.25
C ALA A 143 47.47 21.62 12.86
N ILE A 144 46.17 21.35 12.70
CA ILE A 144 45.61 20.01 12.39
C ILE A 144 45.31 19.84 10.88
N SER A 145 45.02 20.91 10.16
CA SER A 145 44.64 20.95 8.73
C SER A 145 45.82 20.80 7.77
N ARG A 146 46.97 20.31 8.24
CA ARG A 146 47.85 19.54 7.35
C ARG A 146 47.03 18.34 6.87
N PRO A 147 46.53 18.33 5.63
CA PRO A 147 45.44 17.43 5.29
C PRO A 147 45.99 16.00 5.24
N LEU A 148 45.46 15.12 6.07
CA LEU A 148 45.41 13.70 5.77
C LEU A 148 44.02 13.41 5.23
N GLY A 149 43.89 13.62 3.91
CA GLY A 149 42.93 12.99 3.01
C GLY A 149 41.46 13.08 3.36
N ASN A 150 40.72 13.90 2.62
CA ASN A 150 39.26 13.85 2.62
C ASN A 150 38.76 13.68 1.18
N ASP A 151 38.93 12.46 0.66
CA ASP A 151 38.16 11.88 -0.46
C ASP A 151 37.73 10.50 0.06
N LEU A 152 36.54 10.42 0.66
CA LEU A 152 36.03 9.20 1.30
C LEU A 152 34.77 8.66 0.63
N VAL A 153 34.50 9.08 -0.61
CA VAL A 153 33.48 8.44 -1.45
C VAL A 153 34.11 8.29 -2.83
N ASP A 154 34.48 7.05 -3.17
CA ASP A 154 34.97 6.69 -4.48
C ASP A 154 33.76 6.46 -5.40
N GLU A 155 33.56 7.34 -6.37
CA GLU A 155 32.43 7.21 -7.32
C GLU A 155 32.53 5.91 -8.14
N ASP A 156 33.75 5.36 -8.31
CA ASP A 156 33.96 4.09 -9.01
C ASP A 156 33.44 2.89 -8.19
N GLU A 157 33.53 2.94 -6.86
CA GLU A 157 32.98 1.89 -5.97
C GLU A 157 31.44 1.89 -6.00
N LEU A 158 30.81 3.07 -6.08
CA LEU A 158 29.36 3.20 -6.23
C LEU A 158 28.86 2.67 -7.58
N ASP A 159 29.61 2.90 -8.66
CA ASP A 159 29.23 2.45 -9.99
C ASP A 159 29.31 0.92 -10.13
N GLU A 160 30.29 0.27 -9.48
CA GLU A 160 30.37 -1.20 -9.42
C GLU A 160 29.21 -1.81 -8.63
N GLU A 161 28.84 -1.22 -7.49
CA GLU A 161 27.69 -1.67 -6.68
C GLU A 161 26.38 -1.54 -7.47
N LEU A 162 26.21 -0.45 -8.21
CA LEU A 162 25.04 -0.22 -9.06
C LEU A 162 24.93 -1.26 -10.19
N ALA A 163 26.05 -1.64 -10.81
CA ALA A 163 26.08 -2.62 -11.88
C ALA A 163 25.70 -4.03 -11.39
N ALA A 164 26.13 -4.41 -10.19
CA ALA A 164 25.79 -5.70 -9.58
C ALA A 164 24.28 -5.84 -9.35
N LEU A 165 23.62 -4.81 -8.83
CA LEU A 165 22.17 -4.79 -8.59
C LEU A 165 21.35 -4.93 -9.90
N GLN A 166 21.83 -4.33 -10.99
CA GLN A 166 21.15 -4.41 -12.29
C GLN A 166 21.20 -5.83 -12.87
N GLN A 167 22.31 -6.54 -12.69
CA GLN A 167 22.47 -7.91 -13.18
C GLN A 167 21.57 -8.88 -12.42
N GLU A 168 21.45 -8.73 -11.09
CA GLU A 168 20.56 -9.54 -10.26
C GLU A 168 19.08 -9.42 -10.70
N GLU A 169 18.63 -8.21 -11.05
CA GLU A 169 17.26 -7.99 -11.53
C GLU A 169 17.00 -8.64 -12.89
N LEU A 170 18.01 -8.68 -13.78
CA LEU A 170 17.91 -9.33 -15.08
C LEU A 170 17.84 -10.85 -14.97
N ASP A 171 18.63 -11.44 -14.07
CA ASP A 171 18.64 -12.89 -13.84
C ASP A 171 17.32 -13.37 -13.24
N ASN A 172 16.73 -12.58 -12.31
CA ASN A 172 15.39 -12.84 -11.77
C ASN A 172 14.29 -12.80 -12.84
N LYS A 173 14.40 -11.92 -13.85
CA LYS A 173 13.44 -11.89 -14.98
C LYS A 173 13.63 -13.07 -15.94
N MET A 174 14.84 -13.63 -16.03
CA MET A 174 15.13 -14.77 -16.90
C MET A 174 14.73 -16.13 -16.30
N THR A 175 14.74 -16.28 -14.98
CA THR A 175 14.27 -17.50 -14.30
C THR A 175 12.75 -17.70 -14.45
N ASP A 176 11.96 -16.62 -14.47
CA ASP A 176 10.50 -16.70 -14.69
C ASP A 176 10.10 -17.18 -16.10
N THR A 177 10.95 -16.99 -17.11
CA THR A 177 10.60 -17.35 -18.50
C THR A 177 10.94 -18.78 -18.89
N LYS A 178 11.73 -19.53 -18.08
CA LYS A 178 12.19 -20.90 -18.42
C LYS A 178 11.22 -22.03 -18.01
N GLN A 179 10.13 -21.76 -17.29
CA GLN A 179 9.14 -22.80 -16.93
C GLN A 179 8.11 -23.13 -18.04
N ALA A 180 8.10 -22.41 -19.17
CA ALA A 180 7.07 -22.55 -20.20
C ALA A 180 7.57 -23.23 -21.50
N VAL A 181 8.18 -24.42 -21.44
CA VAL A 181 8.36 -25.25 -22.65
C VAL A 181 8.12 -26.73 -22.34
N LYS A 182 6.88 -27.20 -22.55
CA LYS A 182 6.54 -28.63 -22.66
C LYS A 182 6.78 -29.11 -24.10
N PRO A 183 7.50 -30.22 -24.36
CA PRO A 183 7.62 -30.79 -25.70
C PRO A 183 6.36 -31.59 -26.12
N PRO A 184 6.07 -31.73 -27.44
CA PRO A 184 4.79 -32.26 -27.93
C PRO A 184 4.76 -33.79 -28.05
N ALA A 185 3.54 -34.32 -28.01
CA ALA A 185 3.19 -35.75 -27.95
C ALA A 185 3.26 -36.50 -29.29
N GLU A 186 3.57 -37.80 -29.25
CA GLU A 186 3.30 -38.78 -30.32
C GLU A 186 2.43 -39.95 -29.79
N PRO A 187 1.58 -40.62 -30.62
CA PRO A 187 0.55 -41.54 -30.14
C PRO A 187 0.68 -42.99 -30.67
N VAL A 188 0.65 -44.03 -29.82
CA VAL A 188 0.21 -45.39 -30.22
C VAL A 188 -0.43 -46.19 -29.04
N LYS A 189 -1.46 -46.98 -29.40
CA LYS A 189 -2.44 -47.77 -28.63
C LYS A 189 -1.90 -48.98 -27.82
N SER A 190 -2.56 -49.35 -26.69
CA SER A 190 -3.18 -50.68 -26.41
C SER A 190 -3.73 -50.81 -24.96
N GLN A 191 -4.66 -51.76 -24.75
CA GLN A 191 -5.63 -51.89 -23.64
C GLN A 191 -5.20 -52.77 -22.42
N LEU A 192 -5.55 -52.33 -21.18
CA LEU A 192 -5.99 -53.04 -19.92
C LEU A 192 -5.09 -54.11 -19.22
N PRO A 193 -5.25 -54.47 -17.90
CA PRO A 193 -6.06 -53.98 -16.76
C PRO A 193 -5.28 -53.76 -15.39
N ASP A 194 -6.03 -53.58 -14.28
CA ASP A 194 -5.76 -52.98 -12.93
C ASP A 194 -4.87 -53.66 -11.84
N ALA A 195 -4.30 -52.78 -10.97
CA ALA A 195 -3.89 -52.84 -9.53
C ALA A 195 -2.59 -53.59 -9.06
N PRO A 196 -1.94 -53.26 -7.90
CA PRO A 196 -2.28 -52.30 -6.82
C PRO A 196 -1.14 -51.38 -6.25
N THR A 197 -1.58 -50.36 -5.49
CA THR A 197 -0.97 -49.55 -4.38
C THR A 197 0.54 -49.54 -4.08
N GLY A 198 1.12 -48.33 -4.10
CA GLY A 198 2.32 -47.94 -3.35
C GLY A 198 2.42 -46.41 -3.23
N LYS A 199 2.35 -45.87 -2.02
CA LYS A 199 2.51 -44.43 -1.71
C LYS A 199 3.95 -44.00 -1.96
N VAL A 200 4.17 -42.84 -2.57
CA VAL A 200 5.46 -42.13 -2.55
C VAL A 200 5.20 -40.69 -2.11
N GLN A 201 5.99 -40.27 -1.14
CA GLN A 201 5.90 -39.07 -0.32
C GLN A 201 6.16 -37.79 -1.13
N GLU A 202 5.26 -36.81 -1.03
CA GLU A 202 5.55 -35.38 -1.15
C GLU A 202 5.96 -34.91 0.26
N GLU A 203 7.26 -34.84 0.55
CA GLU A 203 7.78 -34.33 1.83
C GLU A 203 8.88 -33.27 1.66
N GLU A 204 9.24 -32.85 0.44
CA GLU A 204 10.27 -31.79 0.24
C GLU A 204 9.69 -30.37 0.11
N GLU A 205 8.41 -30.18 -0.20
CA GLU A 205 7.83 -28.82 -0.34
C GLU A 205 7.52 -28.14 1.02
N ASP A 206 7.41 -28.91 2.11
CA ASP A 206 7.01 -28.40 3.43
C ASP A 206 8.19 -27.78 4.23
N GLU A 207 9.44 -28.19 3.98
CA GLU A 207 10.60 -27.65 4.71
C GLU A 207 10.97 -26.25 4.23
N ASP A 208 10.96 -26.01 2.91
CA ASP A 208 11.29 -24.72 2.32
C ASP A 208 10.22 -23.66 2.65
N GLU A 209 8.95 -24.03 2.63
CA GLU A 209 7.85 -23.10 2.96
C GLU A 209 7.87 -22.71 4.46
N LYS A 210 8.35 -23.62 5.31
CA LYS A 210 8.48 -23.38 6.75
C LYS A 210 9.67 -22.47 7.07
N ALA A 211 10.81 -22.67 6.39
CA ALA A 211 11.97 -21.79 6.51
C ALA A 211 11.65 -20.35 6.07
N LEU A 212 10.88 -20.19 4.99
CA LEU A 212 10.45 -18.88 4.50
C LEU A 212 9.50 -18.17 5.49
N ARG A 213 8.61 -18.92 6.13
CA ARG A 213 7.63 -18.40 7.10
C ARG A 213 8.29 -18.02 8.43
N GLU A 214 9.34 -18.73 8.85
CA GLU A 214 10.16 -18.41 10.03
C GLU A 214 10.98 -17.14 9.81
N LEU A 215 11.58 -16.99 8.63
CA LEU A 215 12.37 -15.80 8.25
C LEU A 215 11.50 -14.54 8.06
N GLN A 216 10.27 -14.70 7.59
CA GLN A 216 9.27 -13.61 7.53
C GLN A 216 8.75 -13.20 8.92
N ALA A 217 8.69 -14.13 9.87
CA ALA A 217 8.31 -13.84 11.25
C ALA A 217 9.45 -13.17 12.04
N GLU A 218 10.70 -13.52 11.75
CA GLU A 218 11.88 -12.89 12.35
C GLU A 218 12.13 -11.47 11.82
N MET A 219 11.78 -11.19 10.56
CA MET A 219 11.87 -9.84 9.97
C MET A 219 10.61 -8.98 10.10
N GLY A 220 9.61 -9.45 10.85
CA GLY A 220 8.29 -8.81 10.92
C GLY A 220 8.02 -8.01 12.20
N MET A 221 8.90 -7.11 12.66
CA MET A 221 8.61 -5.97 13.57
C MET A 221 9.85 -5.20 14.00
#